data_AF-A0A1V5LHD0-F1
#
_entry.id   AF-A0A1V5LHD0-F1
#
_cell.length_a   1.000
_cell.length_b   1.000
_cell.length_c   1.000
_cell.angle_alpha   90.00
_cell.angle_beta   90.00
_cell.angle_gamma   90.00
#
_symmetry.space_group_name_H-M   'P 1'
#
loop_
_entity.id
_entity.type
_entity.pdbx_description
1 polymer ?
#
loop_
_entity_poly.entity_id
_entity_poly.type
_entity_poly.pdbx_seq_one_letter_code
_entity_poly.pdbx_strand_id
1 'polypeptide(L)'
;MTRTDKTRQLTVQQRNAIDMLIAGKTDLEVSQAVGVARQTVTEWRNHNALFAAELNRQREELWAASKEALRRLVADAVKVISDDLAAPERRIRQQAAVHVLRAVGLYGSDLTPRGATEPESVEAEWRRDDFFKSLEDCLVP
;
A
#
# COMPACT_ATOMS: atom_id res chain seq x y z
N MET A 1 -42.60 -0.78 -24.20
CA MET A 1 -42.02 -2.02 -23.64
C MET A 1 -40.57 -1.74 -23.27
N THR A 2 -40.30 -1.55 -21.98
CA THR A 2 -38.98 -1.21 -21.43
C THR A 2 -38.05 -2.42 -21.55
N ARG A 3 -36.99 -2.32 -22.37
CA ARG A 3 -35.89 -3.31 -22.39
C ARG A 3 -35.29 -3.36 -20.99
N THR A 4 -35.51 -4.48 -20.31
CA THR A 4 -35.06 -4.73 -18.94
C THR A 4 -33.54 -4.52 -18.83
N ASP A 5 -33.15 -3.84 -17.76
CA ASP A 5 -31.82 -3.41 -17.32
C ASP A 5 -30.88 -4.60 -16.99
N LYS A 6 -30.78 -5.60 -17.89
CA LYS A 6 -29.88 -6.76 -17.76
C LYS A 6 -28.40 -6.38 -17.81
N THR A 7 -28.09 -5.16 -18.27
CA THR A 7 -26.74 -4.63 -18.40
C THR A 7 -26.13 -4.18 -17.07
N ARG A 8 -26.89 -4.16 -15.96
CA ARG A 8 -26.40 -3.71 -14.64
C ARG A 8 -25.99 -4.84 -13.68
N GLN A 9 -26.21 -6.11 -14.01
CA GLN A 9 -25.92 -7.22 -13.12
C GLN A 9 -25.10 -8.30 -13.81
N LEU A 10 -24.08 -8.81 -13.13
CA LEU A 10 -23.30 -9.94 -13.59
C LEU A 10 -24.20 -11.18 -13.73
N THR A 11 -23.96 -11.98 -14.76
CA THR A 11 -24.59 -13.30 -14.89
C THR A 11 -23.97 -14.29 -13.91
N VAL A 12 -24.63 -15.42 -13.68
CA VAL A 12 -24.06 -16.52 -12.85
C VAL A 12 -22.75 -17.03 -13.46
N GLN A 13 -22.67 -17.17 -14.78
CA GLN A 13 -21.44 -17.58 -15.46
C GLN A 13 -20.30 -16.58 -15.24
N GLN A 14 -20.60 -15.28 -15.28
CA GLN A 14 -19.62 -14.23 -15.03
C GLN A 14 -19.13 -14.22 -13.58
N ARG A 15 -20.03 -14.41 -12.61
CA ARG A 15 -19.65 -14.56 -11.19
C ARG A 15 -18.72 -15.76 -10.98
N ASN A 16 -19.10 -16.94 -11.49
CA ASN A 16 -18.27 -18.13 -11.41
C ASN A 16 -16.90 -17.92 -12.08
N ALA A 17 -16.87 -17.23 -13.22
CA ALA A 17 -15.62 -16.90 -13.90
C ALA A 17 -14.73 -15.97 -13.05
N ILE A 18 -15.29 -14.98 -12.38
CA ILE A 18 -14.55 -14.08 -11.47
C ILE A 18 -13.92 -14.89 -10.33
N ASP A 19 -14.68 -15.74 -9.65
CA ASP A 19 -14.19 -16.54 -8.53
C ASP A 19 -13.00 -17.42 -8.95
N MET A 20 -13.09 -18.04 -10.13
CA MET A 20 -12.00 -18.86 -10.68
C MET A 20 -10.77 -18.03 -11.07
N LEU A 21 -10.97 -16.84 -11.65
CA LEU A 21 -9.88 -15.92 -12.01
C LEU A 21 -9.16 -15.40 -10.76
N ILE A 22 -9.89 -15.13 -9.67
CA ILE A 22 -9.31 -14.76 -8.37
C ILE A 22 -8.48 -15.91 -7.79
N ALA A 23 -8.94 -17.16 -7.97
CA ALA A 23 -8.19 -18.36 -7.60
C ALA A 23 -6.96 -18.65 -8.49
N GLY A 24 -6.65 -17.77 -9.45
CA GLY A 24 -5.46 -17.88 -10.31
C GLY A 24 -5.61 -18.79 -11.53
N LYS A 25 -6.84 -19.18 -11.88
CA LYS A 25 -7.11 -19.96 -13.10
C LYS A 25 -6.86 -19.14 -14.36
N THR A 26 -6.40 -19.83 -15.40
CA THR A 26 -6.19 -19.25 -16.72
C THR A 26 -7.53 -19.02 -17.44
N ASP A 27 -7.58 -18.05 -18.35
CA ASP A 27 -8.79 -17.78 -19.16
C ASP A 27 -9.29 -19.02 -19.91
N LEU A 28 -8.38 -19.95 -20.27
CA LEU A 28 -8.73 -21.22 -20.90
C LEU A 28 -9.48 -22.14 -19.94
N GLU A 29 -8.92 -22.41 -18.75
CA GLU A 29 -9.55 -23.25 -17.73
C GLU A 29 -10.92 -22.68 -17.31
N VAL A 30 -11.01 -21.36 -17.16
CA VAL A 30 -12.26 -20.67 -16.82
C VAL A 30 -13.29 -20.86 -17.92
N SER A 31 -12.91 -20.67 -19.18
CA SER A 31 -13.83 -20.81 -20.31
C SER A 31 -14.41 -22.22 -20.42
N GLN A 32 -13.58 -23.24 -20.18
CA GLN A 32 -14.00 -24.65 -20.18
C GLN A 32 -14.98 -24.94 -19.04
N ALA A 33 -14.71 -24.42 -17.84
CA ALA A 33 -15.53 -24.65 -16.66
C ALA A 33 -16.90 -23.97 -16.73
N VAL A 34 -17.00 -22.76 -17.30
CA VAL A 34 -18.27 -22.03 -17.40
C VAL A 34 -19.01 -22.25 -18.72
N GLY A 35 -18.44 -23.05 -19.64
CA GLY A 35 -19.06 -23.46 -20.89
C GLY A 35 -19.12 -22.37 -21.96
N VAL A 36 -18.08 -21.55 -22.08
CA VAL A 36 -17.98 -20.46 -23.07
C VAL A 36 -16.69 -20.54 -23.87
N ALA A 37 -16.58 -19.75 -24.95
CA ALA A 37 -15.32 -19.63 -25.67
C ALA A 37 -14.30 -18.80 -24.86
N ARG A 38 -13.00 -19.13 -24.98
CA ARG A 38 -11.91 -18.35 -24.34
C ARG A 38 -11.99 -16.86 -24.66
N GLN A 39 -12.31 -16.51 -25.91
CA GLN A 39 -12.47 -15.12 -26.35
C GLN A 39 -13.56 -14.38 -25.54
N THR A 40 -14.62 -15.07 -25.13
CA THR A 40 -15.69 -14.48 -24.30
C THR A 40 -15.17 -14.07 -22.92
N VAL A 41 -14.29 -14.86 -22.31
CA VAL A 41 -13.68 -14.51 -21.01
C VAL A 41 -12.75 -13.31 -21.17
N THR A 42 -11.96 -13.26 -22.25
CA THR A 42 -11.11 -12.10 -22.57
C THR A 42 -11.96 -10.84 -22.81
N GLU A 43 -13.07 -10.96 -23.53
CA GLU A 43 -14.01 -9.86 -23.78
C GLU A 43 -14.61 -9.33 -22.48
N TRP A 44 -15.04 -10.21 -21.58
CA TRP A 44 -15.54 -9.78 -20.27
C TRP A 44 -14.50 -8.99 -19.48
N ARG A 45 -13.24 -9.41 -19.49
CA ARG A 45 -12.17 -8.73 -18.75
C ARG A 45 -11.83 -7.35 -19.30
N ASN A 46 -11.87 -7.19 -20.62
CA ASN A 46 -11.34 -6.00 -21.28
C ASN A 46 -12.43 -4.99 -21.68
N HIS A 47 -13.66 -5.46 -21.90
CA HIS A 47 -14.74 -4.66 -22.49
C HIS A 47 -16.05 -4.68 -21.69
N ASN A 48 -16.16 -5.52 -20.65
CA ASN A 48 -17.29 -5.45 -19.71
C ASN A 48 -16.88 -4.75 -18.41
N ALA A 49 -17.25 -3.47 -18.28
CA ALA A 49 -16.89 -2.63 -17.14
C ALA A 49 -17.35 -3.21 -15.79
N LEU A 50 -18.53 -3.84 -15.71
CA LEU A 50 -19.02 -4.44 -14.47
C LEU A 50 -18.19 -5.66 -14.07
N PHE A 51 -17.83 -6.50 -15.04
CA PHE A 51 -16.99 -7.66 -14.79
C PHE A 51 -15.60 -7.24 -14.32
N ALA A 52 -14.99 -6.27 -15.01
CA ALA A 52 -13.68 -5.74 -14.64
C ALA A 52 -13.69 -5.08 -13.26
N ALA A 53 -14.71 -4.29 -12.94
CA ALA A 53 -14.85 -3.62 -11.65
C ALA A 53 -14.96 -4.64 -10.50
N GLU A 54 -15.82 -5.65 -10.64
CA GLU A 54 -15.99 -6.67 -9.60
C GLU A 54 -14.74 -7.54 -9.43
N LEU A 55 -14.10 -7.94 -10.54
CA LEU A 55 -12.83 -8.66 -10.50
C LEU A 55 -11.73 -7.85 -9.79
N ASN A 56 -11.65 -6.55 -10.06
CA ASN A 56 -10.67 -5.67 -9.41
C ASN A 56 -10.99 -5.48 -7.92
N ARG A 57 -12.26 -5.30 -7.56
CA ARG A 57 -12.72 -5.19 -6.17
C ARG A 57 -12.28 -6.42 -5.36
N GLN A 58 -12.53 -7.62 -5.87
CA GLN A 58 -12.13 -8.85 -5.18
C GLN A 58 -10.60 -9.02 -5.09
N ARG A 59 -9.86 -8.60 -6.13
CA ARG A 59 -8.38 -8.56 -6.06
C ARG A 59 -7.88 -7.61 -5.00
N GLU A 60 -8.49 -6.44 -4.88
CA GLU A 60 -8.16 -5.45 -3.86
C GLU A 60 -8.42 -5.99 -2.46
N GLU A 61 -9.55 -6.66 -2.24
CA GLU A 61 -9.86 -7.30 -0.96
C GLU A 61 -8.85 -8.38 -0.57
N LEU A 62 -8.48 -9.25 -1.50
CA LEU A 62 -7.44 -10.26 -1.29
C LEU A 62 -6.08 -9.61 -0.99
N TRP A 63 -5.74 -8.55 -1.71
CA TRP A 63 -4.51 -7.79 -1.49
C TRP A 63 -4.51 -7.08 -0.13
N ALA A 64 -5.62 -6.49 0.28
CA ALA A 64 -5.77 -5.81 1.56
C ALA A 64 -5.52 -6.77 2.73
N ALA A 65 -6.07 -7.99 2.66
CA ALA A 65 -5.82 -9.03 3.65
C ALA A 65 -4.33 -9.42 3.71
N SER A 66 -3.68 -9.58 2.56
CA SER A 66 -2.25 -9.90 2.48
C SER A 66 -1.37 -8.76 3.02
N LYS A 67 -1.72 -7.50 2.71
CA LYS A 67 -1.05 -6.31 3.23
C LYS A 67 -1.17 -6.21 4.74
N GLU A 68 -2.33 -6.54 5.29
CA GLU A 68 -2.55 -6.58 6.73
C GLU A 68 -1.72 -7.69 7.40
N ALA A 69 -1.64 -8.87 6.78
CA ALA A 69 -0.74 -9.93 7.26
C ALA A 69 0.73 -9.47 7.27
N LEU A 70 1.20 -8.80 6.22
CA LEU A 70 2.55 -8.22 6.18
C LEU A 70 2.75 -7.15 7.25
N ARG A 71 1.75 -6.29 7.50
CA ARG A 71 1.84 -5.29 8.58
C ARG A 71 1.97 -5.92 9.96
N ARG A 72 1.28 -7.04 10.22
CA ARG A 72 1.43 -7.78 11.49
C ARG A 72 2.84 -8.32 11.67
N LEU A 73 3.47 -8.81 10.59
CA LEU A 73 4.86 -9.27 10.63
C LEU A 73 5.87 -8.17 10.95
N VAL A 74 5.53 -6.88 10.74
CA VAL A 74 6.41 -5.77 11.13
C VAL A 74 6.62 -5.76 12.65
N ALA A 75 5.58 -6.02 13.44
CA ALA A 75 5.71 -6.08 14.89
C ALA A 75 6.62 -7.24 15.32
N ASP A 76 6.47 -8.41 14.68
CA ASP A 76 7.34 -9.56 14.95
C ASP A 76 8.79 -9.29 14.54
N ALA A 77 9.01 -8.65 13.39
CA ALA A 77 10.35 -8.25 12.95
C ALA A 77 11.02 -7.27 13.93
N VAL A 78 10.27 -6.29 14.44
CA VAL A 78 10.76 -5.38 15.48
C VAL A 78 11.11 -6.14 16.76
N LYS A 79 10.30 -7.13 17.14
CA LYS A 79 10.58 -7.98 18.30
C LYS A 79 11.86 -8.79 18.13
N VAL A 80 12.06 -9.41 16.97
CA VAL A 80 13.31 -10.15 16.66
C VAL A 80 14.53 -9.24 16.82
N ILE A 81 14.48 -8.04 16.26
CA ILE A 81 15.58 -7.07 16.40
C ILE A 81 15.79 -6.67 17.86
N SER A 82 14.71 -6.49 18.63
CA SER A 82 14.77 -6.19 20.07
C SER A 82 15.40 -7.32 20.87
N ASP A 83 15.05 -8.57 20.58
CA ASP A 83 15.62 -9.74 21.25
C ASP A 83 17.11 -9.90 20.89
N ASP A 84 17.48 -9.64 19.64
CA ASP A 84 18.86 -9.68 19.17
C ASP A 84 19.75 -8.60 19.84
N LEU A 85 19.19 -7.46 20.26
CA LEU A 85 19.92 -6.47 21.07
C LEU A 85 20.34 -7.01 22.44
N ALA A 86 19.62 -8.00 22.98
CA ALA A 86 19.92 -8.67 24.23
C ALA A 86 20.69 -10.00 24.05
N ALA A 87 21.00 -10.40 22.81
CA ALA A 87 21.69 -11.66 22.52
C ALA A 87 23.05 -11.77 23.25
N PRO A 88 23.52 -12.94 23.68
CA PRO A 88 24.82 -13.07 24.36
C PRO A 88 26.02 -12.87 23.42
N GLU A 89 25.83 -13.10 22.12
CA GLU A 89 26.88 -12.93 21.11
C GLU A 89 27.05 -11.46 20.71
N ARG A 90 28.27 -10.92 20.87
CA ARG A 90 28.59 -9.51 20.56
C ARG A 90 28.27 -9.15 19.10
N ARG A 91 28.53 -10.06 18.16
CA ARG A 91 28.33 -9.81 16.72
C ARG A 91 26.85 -9.57 16.39
N ILE A 92 25.97 -10.43 16.91
CA ILE A 92 24.52 -10.35 16.71
C ILE A 92 23.98 -9.04 17.33
N ARG A 93 24.33 -8.76 18.59
CA ARG A 93 23.92 -7.50 19.25
C ARG A 93 24.33 -6.26 18.47
N GLN A 94 25.58 -6.21 18.00
CA GLN A 94 26.08 -5.06 17.25
C GLN A 94 25.38 -4.88 15.90
N GLN A 95 25.07 -5.99 15.21
CA GLN A 95 24.32 -5.94 13.95
C GLN A 95 22.90 -5.43 14.18
N ALA A 96 22.20 -5.95 15.21
CA ALA A 96 20.87 -5.47 15.58
C ALA A 96 20.87 -3.97 15.92
N ALA A 97 21.83 -3.50 16.72
CA ALA A 97 21.97 -2.08 17.06
C ALA A 97 22.15 -1.19 15.81
N VAL A 98 23.04 -1.59 14.89
CA VAL A 98 23.23 -0.86 13.63
C VAL A 98 21.96 -0.89 12.76
N HIS A 99 21.26 -2.03 12.71
CA HIS A 99 20.01 -2.14 11.97
C HIS A 99 18.92 -1.21 12.51
N VAL A 100 18.76 -1.12 13.84
CA VAL A 100 17.83 -0.16 14.46
C VAL A 100 18.20 1.27 14.08
N LEU A 101 19.46 1.67 14.28
CA LEU A 101 19.91 3.03 13.99
C LEU A 101 19.68 3.41 12.52
N ARG A 102 19.89 2.47 11.59
CA ARG A 102 19.58 2.69 10.17
C ARG A 102 18.08 2.80 9.91
N ALA A 103 17.27 1.92 10.50
CA ALA A 103 15.82 1.90 10.31
C ALA A 103 15.14 3.18 10.81
N VAL A 104 15.62 3.77 11.91
CA VAL A 104 15.10 5.04 12.45
C VAL A 104 15.82 6.28 11.92
N GLY A 105 16.75 6.12 10.97
CA GLY A 105 17.48 7.24 10.37
C GLY A 105 18.45 7.96 11.31
N LEU A 106 18.83 7.33 12.44
CA LEU A 106 19.81 7.87 13.40
C LEU A 106 21.26 7.50 13.03
N TYR A 107 21.44 6.54 12.12
CA TYR A 107 22.78 6.14 11.68
C TYR A 107 23.38 7.19 10.74
N GLY A 108 24.40 7.91 11.21
CA GLY A 108 25.11 8.91 10.42
C GLY A 108 24.34 10.21 10.19
N SER A 109 23.23 10.43 10.90
CA SER A 109 22.50 11.70 10.87
C SER A 109 23.08 12.69 11.87
N ASP A 110 22.91 13.97 11.54
CA ASP A 110 23.23 15.06 12.44
C ASP A 110 22.16 15.13 13.55
N LEU A 111 22.57 14.70 14.75
CA LEU A 111 21.74 14.67 15.95
C LEU A 111 21.79 15.97 16.74
N THR A 112 22.41 17.02 16.20
CA THR A 112 22.41 18.33 16.87
C THR A 112 20.96 18.82 17.02
N PRO A 113 20.54 19.17 18.25
CA PRO A 113 19.24 19.78 18.46
C PRO A 113 19.13 21.04 17.59
N ARG A 114 18.02 21.17 16.86
CA ARG A 114 17.76 22.32 15.99
C ARG A 114 16.73 23.26 16.63
N GLY A 115 16.83 24.53 16.26
CA GLY A 115 15.93 25.60 16.69
C GLY A 115 16.50 26.41 17.84
N ALA A 116 16.11 27.68 17.90
CA ALA A 116 16.40 28.52 19.04
C ALA A 116 15.75 27.97 20.32
N THR A 117 16.45 28.06 21.45
CA THR A 117 15.91 27.65 22.77
C THR A 117 15.41 28.83 23.59
N GLU A 118 15.77 30.05 23.19
CA GLU A 118 15.34 31.29 23.87
C GLU A 118 14.08 31.86 23.22
N PRO A 119 13.05 32.26 23.99
CA PRO A 119 11.78 32.75 23.46
C PRO A 119 11.93 33.86 22.42
N GLU A 120 12.77 34.85 22.69
CA GLU A 120 13.02 35.98 21.77
C GLU A 120 13.62 35.53 20.44
N SER A 121 14.46 34.50 20.47
CA SER A 121 15.12 33.93 19.29
C SER A 121 14.18 33.04 18.47
N VAL A 122 13.27 32.32 19.15
CA VAL A 122 12.19 31.54 18.49
C VAL A 122 11.19 32.48 17.80
N GLU A 123 10.76 33.54 18.48
CA GLU A 123 9.87 34.54 17.89
C GLU A 123 10.50 35.24 16.68
N ALA A 124 11.81 35.47 16.72
CA ALA A 124 12.56 36.02 15.60
C ALA A 124 12.76 35.01 14.46
N GLU A 125 12.84 33.71 14.73
CA GLU A 125 12.79 32.64 13.72
C GLU A 125 11.43 32.60 13.02
N TRP A 126 10.34 32.51 13.77
CA TRP A 126 8.99 32.45 13.19
C TRP A 126 8.63 33.69 12.38
N ARG A 127 8.96 34.90 12.89
CA ARG A 127 8.77 36.14 12.11
C ARG A 127 9.52 36.13 10.78
N ARG A 128 10.72 35.52 10.73
CA ARG A 128 11.48 35.38 9.48
C ARG A 128 10.80 34.39 8.55
N ASP A 129 10.42 33.22 9.06
CA ASP A 129 9.80 32.16 8.25
C ASP A 129 8.46 32.60 7.67
N ASP A 130 7.63 33.27 8.46
CA ASP A 130 6.35 33.85 8.01
C ASP A 130 6.55 34.92 6.94
N PHE A 131 7.57 35.76 7.09
CA PHE A 131 7.93 36.77 6.10
C PHE A 131 8.40 36.13 4.78
N PHE A 132 9.27 35.12 4.85
CA PHE A 132 9.75 34.39 3.66
C PHE A 132 8.61 33.68 2.94
N LYS A 133 7.72 33.00 3.68
CA LYS A 133 6.55 32.32 3.11
C LYS A 133 5.58 33.30 2.45
N SER A 134 5.32 34.43 3.10
CA SER A 134 4.50 35.50 2.53
C SER A 134 5.10 36.10 1.25
N LEU A 135 6.43 36.17 1.13
CA LEU A 135 7.10 36.60 -0.10
C LEU A 135 6.97 35.56 -1.21
N GLU A 136 7.14 34.28 -0.89
CA GLU A 136 7.02 33.17 -1.84
C GLU A 136 5.60 33.06 -2.41
N ASP A 137 4.58 33.19 -1.55
CA ASP A 137 3.16 33.23 -1.92
C ASP A 137 2.81 34.47 -2.79
N CYS A 138 3.58 35.56 -2.71
CA CYS A 138 3.41 36.74 -3.57
C CYS A 138 4.15 36.62 -4.92
N LEU A 139 5.14 35.74 -5.02
CA LEU A 139 6.02 35.57 -6.19
C LEU A 139 5.58 34.44 -7.13
N VAL A 140 4.63 33.61 -6.71
CA VAL A 140 4.01 32.56 -7.54
C VAL A 140 2.51 32.89 -7.71
N PRO A 141 2.04 33.33 -8.89
CA PRO A 141 0.63 33.61 -9.14
C PRO A 141 -0.23 32.35 -9.21
#